data_AF-A0A1F5ZCK1-F1
#
_entry.id   AF-A0A1F5ZCK1-F1
#
_cell.length_a   1.000
_cell.length_b   1.000
_cell.length_c   1.000
_cell.angle_alpha   90.00
_cell.angle_beta   90.00
_cell.angle_gamma   90.00
#
_symmetry.space_group_name_H-M   'P 1'
#
loop_
_entity.id
_entity.type
_entity.pdbx_description
1 polymer ?
#
loop_
_entity_poly.entity_id
_entity_poly.type
_entity_poly.pdbx_seq_one_letter_code
_entity_poly.pdbx_strand_id
1 'polypeptide(L)' 'MNSEICIGAHFYQPPRSAEHSDLSRIQSSPDGIDWTGRAYEECYAKIAQNKSLEMLSFDIAPGLFLNIYAVSIRK' A
#
# COMPACT_ATOMS: atom_id res chain seq x y z
N MET A 1 -14.81 33.34 -6.05
CA MET A 1 -14.35 32.26 -6.95
C MET A 1 -14.46 30.96 -6.18
N ASN A 2 -15.24 30.00 -6.66
CA ASN A 2 -15.22 28.65 -6.10
C ASN A 2 -13.99 27.94 -6.67
N SER A 3 -13.00 27.69 -5.82
CA SER A 3 -11.87 26.83 -6.17
C SER A 3 -12.29 25.39 -5.99
N GLU A 4 -12.31 24.63 -7.09
CA GLU A 4 -12.48 23.17 -7.05
C GLU A 4 -11.17 22.54 -6.56
N ILE A 5 -11.28 21.54 -5.68
CA ILE A 5 -10.13 20.78 -5.16
C ILE A 5 -10.08 19.45 -5.91
N CYS A 6 -8.94 19.18 -6.55
CA CYS A 6 -8.63 17.86 -7.10
C CYS A 6 -7.54 17.21 -6.23
N ILE A 7 -7.73 15.95 -5.86
CA ILE A 7 -6.78 15.17 -5.08
C ILE A 7 -6.33 13.96 -5.91
N GLY A 8 -5.03 13.86 -6.12
CA GLY A 8 -4.37 12.70 -6.73
C GLY A 8 -3.79 11.78 -5.65
N ALA A 9 -4.04 10.47 -5.74
CA ALA A 9 -3.52 9.47 -4.83
C ALA A 9 -2.69 8.41 -5.56
N HIS A 10 -1.47 8.17 -5.09
CA HIS A 10 -0.59 7.12 -5.60
C HIS A 10 -0.45 6.00 -4.57
N PHE A 11 -0.89 4.79 -4.91
CA PHE A 11 -0.83 3.64 -4.01
C PHE A 11 0.31 2.70 -4.39
N TYR A 12 1.33 2.64 -3.54
CA TYR A 12 2.51 1.82 -3.73
C TYR A 12 3.03 1.23 -2.41
N GLN A 13 3.59 0.02 -2.49
CA GLN A 13 4.51 -0.51 -1.51
C GLN A 13 5.71 -1.13 -2.20
N PRO A 14 6.93 -0.94 -1.66
CA PRO A 14 8.10 -1.62 -2.18
C PRO A 14 8.02 -3.13 -1.93
N PRO A 15 8.70 -3.95 -2.75
CA PRO A 15 8.94 -5.35 -2.43
C PRO A 15 9.49 -5.50 -0.99
N ARG A 16 9.03 -6.53 -0.28
CA ARG A 16 9.49 -6.82 1.09
C ARG A 16 10.79 -7.65 1.13
N SER A 17 11.22 -8.15 -0.03
CA SER A 17 12.49 -8.82 -0.25
C SER A 17 13.25 -8.09 -1.34
N ALA A 18 14.56 -7.92 -1.15
CA ALA A 18 15.45 -7.43 -2.19
C ALA A 18 16.00 -8.62 -3.00
N GLU A 19 15.99 -8.49 -4.33
CA GLU A 19 16.60 -9.47 -5.25
C GLU A 19 18.13 -9.42 -5.22
N HIS A 20 18.71 -8.26 -4.88
CA HIS A 20 20.16 -8.09 -4.80
C HIS A 20 20.71 -8.68 -3.50
N SER A 21 21.74 -9.52 -3.59
CA SER A 21 22.34 -10.23 -2.45
C SER A 21 22.74 -9.28 -1.31
N ASP A 22 23.34 -8.14 -1.64
CA ASP A 22 23.84 -7.19 -0.63
C ASP A 22 22.70 -6.45 0.08
N LEU A 23 21.56 -6.31 -0.59
CA LEU A 23 20.38 -5.63 -0.06
C LEU A 23 19.45 -6.60 0.68
N SER A 24 19.55 -7.91 0.42
CA SER A 24 18.73 -8.95 1.05
C SER A 24 18.88 -9.00 2.58
N ARG A 25 19.98 -8.45 3.11
CA ARG A 25 20.28 -8.36 4.55
C ARG A 25 19.70 -7.11 5.21
N ILE A 26 19.19 -6.16 4.42
CA ILE A 26 18.60 -4.91 4.92
C ILE A 26 17.12 -5.17 5.18
N GLN A 27 16.76 -5.22 6.47
CA GLN A 27 15.37 -5.40 6.87
C GLN A 27 14.63 -4.06 6.79
N SER A 28 13.57 -3.99 5.97
CA SER A 28 12.71 -2.78 5.88
C SER A 28 11.86 -2.54 7.14
N SER A 29 11.94 -3.45 8.10
CA SER A 29 11.17 -3.45 9.35
C SER A 29 11.99 -4.11 10.46
N PRO A 30 13.08 -3.51 10.94
CA PRO A 30 14.01 -4.14 11.89
C PRO A 30 13.33 -4.68 13.15
N ASP A 31 12.20 -4.09 13.56
CA ASP A 31 11.40 -4.50 14.71
C ASP A 31 10.42 -5.65 14.41
N GLY A 32 10.47 -6.23 13.20
CA GLY A 32 9.60 -7.34 12.79
C GLY A 32 8.14 -6.93 12.49
N ILE A 33 7.85 -5.64 12.36
CA ILE A 33 6.51 -5.13 12.08
C ILE A 33 6.08 -5.53 10.66
N ASP A 34 4.91 -6.18 10.53
CA ASP A 34 4.27 -6.40 9.25
C ASP A 34 3.62 -5.11 8.74
N TRP A 35 4.41 -4.27 8.04
CA TRP A 35 3.92 -3.03 7.45
C TRP A 35 2.87 -3.24 6.36
N THR A 36 2.90 -4.38 5.65
CA THR A 36 1.87 -4.67 4.64
C THR A 36 0.54 -4.91 5.32
N GLY A 37 0.52 -5.74 6.37
CA GLY A 37 -0.64 -5.99 7.22
C GLY A 37 -1.19 -4.72 7.84
N ARG A 38 -0.34 -3.91 8.49
CA ARG A 38 -0.76 -2.65 9.11
C ARG A 38 -1.36 -1.66 8.11
N ALA A 39 -0.69 -1.45 6.97
CA ALA A 39 -1.20 -0.54 5.94
C ALA A 39 -2.51 -1.04 5.31
N TYR A 40 -2.69 -2.36 5.18
CA TYR A 40 -3.96 -2.93 4.73
C TYR A 40 -5.11 -2.57 5.67
N GLU A 41 -4.93 -2.78 6.97
CA GLU A 41 -5.98 -2.55 7.98
C GLU A 41 -6.25 -1.07 8.24
N GLU A 42 -5.19 -0.27 8.33
CA GLU A 42 -5.28 1.14 8.70
C GLU A 42 -5.59 2.06 7.50
N CYS A 43 -5.32 1.62 6.26
CA CYS A 43 -5.46 2.45 5.06
C CYS A 43 -6.25 1.76 3.93
N TYR A 44 -5.68 0.75 3.26
CA TYR A 44 -6.21 0.28 1.98
C TYR A 44 -7.63 -0.30 2.09
N ALA A 45 -7.89 -1.13 3.11
CA ALA A 45 -9.22 -1.69 3.33
C ALA A 45 -10.26 -0.59 3.60
N LYS A 46 -9.90 0.43 4.39
CA LYS A 46 -10.79 1.57 4.69
C LYS A 46 -11.06 2.43 3.47
N ILE A 47 -10.04 2.70 2.64
CA ILE A 47 -10.19 3.45 1.39
C ILE A 47 -11.08 2.69 0.39
N ALA A 48 -10.98 1.35 0.34
CA ALA A 48 -11.82 0.53 -0.53
C ALA A 48 -13.27 0.39 -0.03
N GLN A 49 -13.47 0.36 1.29
CA GLN A 49 -14.80 0.25 1.90
C GLN A 49 -15.55 1.59 1.90
N ASN A 50 -14.83 2.70 1.98
CA ASN A 50 -15.40 4.02 1.91
C ASN A 50 -15.45 4.46 0.44
N LYS A 51 -16.38 5.35 0.10
CA LYS A 51 -16.48 5.95 -1.26
C LYS A 51 -15.32 6.89 -1.61
N SER A 52 -14.18 6.78 -0.92
CA SER A 52 -13.01 7.63 -1.12
C SER A 52 -12.49 7.54 -2.55
N LEU A 53 -12.48 6.35 -3.16
CA LEU A 53 -12.01 6.17 -4.54
C LEU A 53 -12.93 6.85 -5.58
N GLU A 54 -14.18 7.17 -5.25
CA GLU A 54 -15.09 7.92 -6.12
C GLU A 54 -14.77 9.43 -6.14
N MET A 55 -13.99 9.92 -5.17
CA MET A 55 -13.65 11.33 -4.99
C MET A 55 -12.19 11.66 -5.36
N LEU A 56 -11.43 10.66 -5.81
CA LEU A 56 -9.99 10.76 -6.04
C LEU A 56 -9.65 10.41 -7.48
N SER A 57 -8.67 11.11 -8.06
CA SER A 57 -7.90 10.55 -9.16
C SER A 57 -6.79 9.68 -8.56
N PHE A 58 -6.61 8.45 -9.04
CA PHE A 58 -5.62 7.56 -8.44
C PHE A 58 -4.96 6.60 -9.42
N ASP A 59 -3.78 6.15 -9.03
CA ASP A 59 -3.07 5.05 -9.66
C ASP A 59 -2.59 4.03 -8.60
N ILE A 60 -2.49 2.78 -9.01
CA ILE A 60 -2.10 1.66 -8.15
C ILE A 60 -0.93 0.93 -8.81
N ALA A 61 0.20 0.86 -8.11
CA ALA A 61 1.33 0.07 -8.56
C ALA A 61 0.96 -1.43 -8.58
N PRO A 62 1.20 -2.18 -9.68
CA PRO A 62 0.79 -3.59 -9.79
C PRO A 62 1.30 -4.48 -8.65
N GLY A 63 2.52 -4.23 -8.15
CA GLY A 63 3.10 -4.98 -7.04
C GLY A 63 2.32 -4.84 -5.72
N LEU A 64 1.54 -3.77 -5.55
CA LEU A 64 0.73 -3.58 -4.36
C LEU A 64 -0.38 -4.64 -4.25
N PHE A 65 -1.01 -5.03 -5.36
CA PHE A 65 -2.05 -6.05 -5.33
C PHE A 65 -1.51 -7.40 -4.86
N LEU A 66 -0.30 -7.78 -5.28
CA LEU A 66 0.36 -9.01 -4.82
C LEU A 66 0.63 -8.98 -3.31
N ASN A 67 1.14 -7.84 -2.81
CA ASN A 67 1.41 -7.66 -1.39
C ASN A 67 0.13 -7.73 -0.54
N ILE A 68 -0.95 -7.07 -0.97
CA ILE A 68 -2.24 -7.08 -0.27
C ILE A 68 -2.89 -8.46 -0.32
N TYR A 69 -2.88 -9.13 -1.48
CA TYR A 69 -3.44 -10.47 -1.63
C TYR A 69 -2.78 -11.46 -0.67
N ALA A 70 -1.44 -11.44 -0.58
CA ALA A 70 -0.67 -12.28 0.32
C ALA A 70 -1.03 -12.08 1.80
N VAL A 71 -1.47 -10.88 2.20
CA VAL A 71 -1.99 -10.60 3.55
C VAL A 71 -3.43 -11.09 3.70
N SER A 72 -4.28 -10.88 2.69
CA SER A 72 -5.72 -11.22 2.78
C SER A 72 -6.01 -12.71 2.97
N ILE A 73 -5.14 -13.60 2.45
CA ILE A 73 -5.30 -15.06 2.56
C ILE A 73 -4.72 -15.66 3.85
N ARG A 74 -4.03 -14.85 4.67
CA ARG A 74 -3.46 -15.29 5.95
C ARG A 74 -4.44 -15.14 7.13
N LYS A 75 -5.61 -14.53 6.88
CA LYS A 75 -6.71 -14.38 7.83
C LYS A 75 -7.67 -15.55 7.70
#